data_AF-A0A9E3NNW3-F1
#
_entry.id   AF-A0A9E3NNW3-F1
#
_cell.length_a   1.000
_cell.length_b   1.000
_cell.length_c   1.000
_cell.angle_alpha   90.00
_cell.angle_beta   90.00
_cell.angle_gamma   90.00
#
_symmetry.space_group_name_H-M   'P 1'
#
loop_
_entity.id
_entity.type
_entity.pdbx_description
1 polymer ?
#
loop_
_entity_poly.entity_id
_entity_poly.type
_entity_poly.pdbx_seq_one_letter_code
_entity_poly.pdbx_strand_id
1 'polypeptide(L)'
;MRPALLLATCMACVACVDPVHDGAVAALGPEDPAVAVGPRHRADQPCLVCHGGAGPAALELSVGGTIHLREGERSPADGVEVVVRDARGREAIARTNETGNFHLARGAFDP
;
A
#
# COMPACT_ATOMS: atom_id res chain seq x y z
N MET A 1 12.48 -31.16 -49.73
CA MET A 1 11.71 -30.93 -48.48
C MET A 1 12.62 -30.16 -47.55
N ARG A 2 12.37 -28.87 -47.32
CA ARG A 2 13.21 -27.99 -46.50
C ARG A 2 12.68 -28.03 -45.06
N PRO A 3 13.47 -28.39 -44.03
CA PRO A 3 12.98 -28.42 -42.67
C PRO A 3 12.67 -26.98 -42.24
N ALA A 4 11.46 -26.81 -41.72
CA ALA A 4 10.92 -25.55 -41.29
C ALA A 4 11.74 -24.99 -40.12
N LEU A 5 12.05 -23.70 -40.25
CA LEU A 5 12.52 -22.80 -39.22
C LEU A 5 11.48 -22.77 -38.09
N LEU A 6 11.66 -23.55 -37.02
CA LEU A 6 10.89 -23.43 -35.77
C LEU A 6 11.67 -22.53 -34.82
N LEU A 7 11.34 -21.25 -34.95
CA LEU A 7 11.71 -20.14 -34.08
C LEU A 7 11.17 -20.43 -32.66
N ALA A 8 12.03 -20.96 -31.78
CA ALA A 8 11.71 -21.15 -30.37
C ALA A 8 11.85 -19.81 -29.62
N THR A 9 10.86 -18.93 -29.79
CA THR A 9 10.70 -17.72 -28.98
C THR A 9 10.02 -18.10 -27.65
N CYS A 10 10.75 -18.76 -26.77
CA CYS A 10 10.31 -19.06 -25.40
C CYS A 10 11.12 -18.25 -24.39
N MET A 11 11.03 -16.91 -24.41
CA MET A 11 11.71 -16.10 -23.39
C MET A 11 11.12 -14.69 -23.24
N ALA A 12 10.00 -14.53 -22.54
CA ALA A 12 9.61 -13.20 -22.01
C ALA A 12 8.52 -13.16 -20.90
N CYS A 13 8.14 -14.26 -20.23
CA CYS A 13 7.01 -14.22 -19.27
C CYS A 13 7.41 -14.04 -17.79
N VAL A 14 8.67 -13.76 -17.46
CA VAL A 14 9.13 -13.65 -16.05
C VAL A 14 8.94 -12.24 -15.45
N ALA A 15 8.29 -11.31 -16.16
CA ALA A 15 8.28 -9.89 -15.79
C ALA A 15 7.30 -9.48 -14.66
N CYS A 16 6.59 -10.42 -14.01
CA CYS A 16 5.62 -10.08 -12.95
C CYS A 16 5.98 -10.61 -11.56
N VAL A 17 7.13 -11.27 -11.38
CA VAL A 17 7.59 -11.73 -10.07
C VAL A 17 8.42 -10.62 -9.44
N ASP A 18 7.99 -10.10 -8.29
CA ASP A 18 8.81 -9.23 -7.43
C ASP A 18 9.42 -10.10 -6.31
N PRO A 19 10.62 -10.68 -6.53
CA PRO A 19 11.24 -11.56 -5.55
C PRO A 19 11.61 -10.85 -4.25
N VAL A 20 11.75 -9.52 -4.26
CA VAL A 20 12.01 -8.73 -3.05
C VAL A 20 10.75 -8.71 -2.19
N HIS A 21 9.60 -8.44 -2.83
CA HIS A 21 8.31 -8.47 -2.16
C HIS A 21 7.93 -9.86 -1.66
N ASP A 22 8.07 -10.89 -2.49
CA ASP A 22 7.76 -12.27 -2.11
C ASP A 22 8.62 -12.73 -0.93
N GLY A 23 9.89 -12.31 -0.89
CA GLY A 23 10.76 -12.53 0.25
C GLY A 23 10.27 -11.85 1.53
N ALA A 24 9.75 -10.63 1.43
CA ALA A 24 9.16 -9.91 2.56
C ALA A 24 7.88 -10.60 3.08
N VAL A 25 7.00 -11.06 2.18
CA VAL A 25 5.80 -11.84 2.55
C VAL A 25 6.18 -13.17 3.20
N ALA A 26 7.16 -13.88 2.65
CA ALA A 26 7.65 -15.14 3.21
C ALA A 26 8.28 -14.94 4.61
N ALA A 27 8.98 -13.82 4.83
CA ALA A 27 9.59 -13.47 6.11
C ALA A 27 8.56 -13.22 7.23
N LEU A 28 7.28 -12.97 6.90
CA LEU A 28 6.19 -12.90 7.88
C LEU A 28 5.84 -14.26 8.51
N GLY A 29 6.38 -15.35 7.98
CA GLY A 29 6.11 -16.70 8.43
C GLY A 29 4.78 -17.28 7.92
N PRO A 30 4.47 -18.54 8.29
CA PRO A 30 3.27 -19.24 7.83
C PRO A 30 1.98 -18.63 8.40
N GLU A 31 0.88 -18.79 7.65
CA GLU A 31 -0.46 -18.36 8.06
C GLU A 31 -1.10 -19.36 9.02
N ASP A 32 -1.98 -18.89 9.90
CA ASP A 32 -2.82 -19.77 10.72
C ASP A 32 -4.01 -20.27 9.88
N PRO A 33 -4.12 -21.58 9.59
CA PRO A 33 -5.19 -22.12 8.77
C PRO A 33 -6.58 -22.01 9.41
N ALA A 34 -6.67 -21.75 10.72
CA ALA A 34 -7.94 -21.51 11.40
C ALA A 34 -8.46 -20.07 11.22
N VAL A 35 -7.64 -19.16 10.69
CA VAL A 35 -7.99 -17.76 10.48
C VAL A 35 -8.20 -17.50 8.98
N ALA A 36 -9.45 -17.30 8.58
CA ALA A 36 -9.77 -16.91 7.22
C ALA A 36 -9.19 -15.54 6.87
N VAL A 37 -8.81 -15.37 5.61
CA VAL A 37 -8.43 -14.07 5.04
C VAL A 37 -9.54 -13.05 5.29
N GLY A 38 -9.17 -11.89 5.86
CA GLY A 38 -10.10 -10.84 6.24
C GLY A 38 -9.53 -9.95 7.35
N PRO A 39 -10.36 -9.12 8.01
CA PRO A 39 -9.89 -8.12 8.97
C PRO A 39 -9.14 -8.65 10.20
N ARG A 40 -9.22 -9.96 10.47
CA ARG A 40 -8.52 -10.62 11.59
C ARG A 40 -7.25 -11.38 11.14
N HIS A 41 -6.98 -11.40 9.84
CA HIS A 41 -5.86 -12.13 9.27
C HIS A 41 -4.53 -11.41 9.56
N ARG A 42 -3.48 -12.17 9.91
CA ARG A 42 -2.12 -11.68 10.22
C ARG A 42 -2.09 -10.57 11.30
N ALA A 43 -2.73 -10.81 12.44
CA ALA A 43 -2.71 -9.87 13.56
C ALA A 43 -1.27 -9.49 13.97
N ASP A 44 -1.06 -8.20 14.25
CA ASP A 44 0.21 -7.58 14.68
C ASP A 44 1.39 -7.72 13.69
N GLN A 45 1.15 -8.19 12.47
CA GLN A 45 2.17 -8.23 11.43
C GLN A 45 2.24 -6.88 10.66
N PRO A 46 3.38 -6.56 10.02
CA PRO A 46 3.51 -5.37 9.18
C PRO A 46 2.50 -5.35 8.02
N CYS A 47 1.37 -4.66 8.21
CA CYS A 47 0.24 -4.68 7.29
C CYS A 47 0.60 -4.29 5.85
N LEU A 48 1.60 -3.43 5.67
CA LEU A 48 1.97 -2.88 4.36
C LEU A 48 2.83 -3.79 3.50
N VAL A 49 3.38 -4.85 4.08
CA VAL A 49 3.89 -5.96 3.30
C VAL A 49 2.75 -6.52 2.42
N CYS A 50 1.49 -6.47 2.84
CA CYS A 50 0.39 -6.91 1.98
C CYS A 50 -0.40 -5.75 1.37
N HIS A 51 -0.58 -4.66 2.11
CA HIS A 51 -1.46 -3.53 1.77
C HIS A 51 -0.72 -2.28 1.26
N GLY A 52 0.59 -2.35 0.99
CA GLY A 52 1.39 -1.22 0.47
C GLY A 52 1.27 -0.99 -1.05
N GLY A 53 0.46 -1.80 -1.73
CA GLY A 53 0.17 -1.70 -3.16
C GLY A 53 1.09 -2.46 -4.11
N ALA A 54 2.21 -2.99 -3.60
CA ALA A 54 2.97 -4.05 -4.29
C ALA A 54 2.56 -5.45 -3.82
N GLY A 55 1.75 -5.54 -2.75
CA GLY A 55 1.42 -6.80 -2.10
C GLY A 55 0.12 -7.45 -2.53
N PRO A 56 -0.11 -8.70 -2.08
CA PRO A 56 -1.21 -9.53 -2.56
C PRO A 56 -2.59 -9.08 -2.07
N ALA A 57 -2.68 -8.09 -1.19
CA ALA A 57 -3.96 -7.65 -0.68
C ALA A 57 -4.76 -6.86 -1.72
N ALA A 58 -6.06 -7.10 -1.77
CA ALA A 58 -6.97 -6.39 -2.67
C ALA A 58 -7.17 -4.91 -2.30
N LEU A 59 -6.90 -4.55 -1.04
CA LEU A 59 -7.02 -3.19 -0.54
C LEU A 59 -5.64 -2.63 -0.23
N GLU A 60 -5.47 -1.34 -0.42
CA GLU A 60 -4.24 -0.64 -0.04
C GLU A 60 -4.51 0.32 1.11
N LEU A 61 -3.53 0.50 1.99
CA LEU A 61 -3.63 1.55 2.99
C LEU A 61 -3.53 2.91 2.29
N SER A 62 -4.54 3.74 2.50
CA SER A 62 -4.57 5.13 2.04
C SER A 62 -5.16 5.98 3.16
N VAL A 63 -4.55 7.14 3.40
CA VAL A 63 -5.02 8.11 4.38
C VAL A 63 -5.33 9.42 3.66
N GLY A 64 -6.51 9.97 3.88
CA GLY A 64 -6.93 11.24 3.30
C GLY A 64 -8.19 11.76 3.97
N GLY A 65 -8.53 13.00 3.67
CA GLY A 65 -9.71 13.65 4.23
C GLY A 65 -9.77 15.13 3.89
N THR A 66 -10.69 15.82 4.57
CA THR A 66 -10.90 17.26 4.46
C THR A 66 -10.84 17.88 5.85
N ILE A 67 -10.06 18.94 6.00
CA ILE A 67 -9.95 19.70 7.25
C ILE A 67 -10.71 21.01 7.11
N HIS A 68 -11.54 21.32 8.11
CA HIS A 68 -12.26 22.58 8.23
C HIS A 68 -11.70 23.42 9.38
N LEU A 69 -11.85 24.75 9.28
CA LEU A 69 -11.31 25.69 10.28
C LEU A 69 -11.94 25.53 11.66
N ARG A 70 -13.21 25.08 11.73
CA ARG A 70 -14.00 24.98 12.96
C ARG A 70 -14.93 23.78 12.90
N GLU A 71 -15.24 23.24 14.07
CA GLU A 71 -16.22 22.17 14.22
C GLU A 71 -17.61 22.65 13.78
N GLY A 72 -18.32 21.80 13.01
CA GLY A 72 -19.67 22.09 12.52
C GLY A 72 -19.75 23.04 11.31
N GLU A 73 -18.63 23.61 10.88
CA GLU A 73 -18.56 24.49 9.71
C GLU A 73 -17.96 23.78 8.48
N ARG A 74 -18.16 24.36 7.29
CA ARG A 74 -17.64 23.84 6.01
C ARG A 74 -16.51 24.66 5.41
N SER A 75 -16.05 25.70 6.10
CA SER A 75 -14.94 26.56 5.66
C SER A 75 -13.64 25.74 5.60
N PRO A 76 -12.98 25.60 4.44
CA PRO A 76 -11.79 24.78 4.30
C PRO A 76 -10.59 25.38 5.03
N ALA A 77 -9.74 24.53 5.58
CA ALA A 77 -8.47 24.94 6.17
C ALA A 77 -7.33 24.66 5.18
N ASP A 78 -6.84 25.70 4.52
CA ASP A 78 -5.73 25.62 3.56
C ASP A 78 -4.36 25.59 4.25
N GLY A 79 -3.42 24.85 3.70
CA GLY A 79 -2.01 24.83 4.13
C GLY A 79 -1.72 24.11 5.45
N VAL A 80 -2.70 23.43 6.06
CA VAL A 80 -2.55 22.71 7.33
C VAL A 80 -1.70 21.47 7.14
N GLU A 81 -0.74 21.25 8.04
CA GLU A 81 0.03 20.00 8.10
C GLU A 81 -0.76 18.92 8.84
N VAL A 82 -1.00 17.81 8.15
CA VAL A 82 -1.57 16.59 8.73
C VAL A 82 -0.44 15.60 8.90
N VAL A 83 -0.09 15.35 10.16
CA VAL A 83 0.98 14.44 10.55
C VAL A 83 0.36 13.09 10.92
N VAL A 84 0.74 12.04 10.19
CA VAL A 84 0.36 10.66 10.50
C VAL A 84 1.57 9.96 11.07
N ARG A 85 1.43 9.37 12.26
CA ARG A 85 2.51 8.71 12.99
C ARG A 85 2.15 7.25 13.27
N ASP A 86 3.11 6.35 13.03
CA ASP A 86 2.95 4.92 13.32
C ASP A 86 3.32 4.57 14.77
N ALA A 87 3.14 3.30 15.15
CA ALA A 87 3.48 2.80 16.48
C ALA A 87 4.99 2.78 16.77
N ARG A 88 5.84 2.90 15.74
CA ARG A 88 7.31 2.97 15.82
C ARG A 88 7.82 4.42 15.84
N GLY A 89 6.92 5.40 15.72
CA GLY A 89 7.21 6.82 15.72
C GLY A 89 7.60 7.42 14.36
N ARG A 90 7.53 6.66 13.24
CA ARG A 90 7.76 7.22 11.89
C ARG A 90 6.60 8.12 11.51
N GLU A 91 6.89 9.18 10.75
CA GLU A 91 5.90 10.17 10.34
C GLU A 91 5.81 10.31 8.83
N ALA A 92 4.59 10.54 8.35
CA ALA A 92 4.34 11.14 7.04
C ALA A 92 3.53 12.42 7.21
N ILE A 93 3.82 13.40 6.36
CA ILE A 93 3.20 14.73 6.40
C ILE A 93 2.46 14.94 5.08
N ALA A 94 1.16 15.20 5.17
CA ALA A 94 0.38 15.76 4.08
C ALA A 94 0.08 17.24 4.37
N ARG A 95 -0.07 18.05 3.33
CA ARG A 95 -0.57 19.42 3.47
C ARG A 95 -1.94 19.52 2.82
N THR A 96 -2.87 20.18 3.48
CA THR A 96 -4.17 20.48 2.87
C THR A 96 -4.02 21.49 1.73
N ASN A 97 -4.85 21.33 0.70
CA ASN A 97 -4.96 22.29 -0.40
C ASN A 97 -6.01 23.38 -0.11
N GLU A 98 -6.29 24.22 -1.10
CA GLU A 98 -7.23 25.36 -0.99
C GLU A 98 -8.68 24.96 -0.67
N THR A 99 -9.02 23.67 -0.86
CA THR A 99 -10.31 23.08 -0.49
C THR A 99 -10.28 22.32 0.84
N GLY A 100 -9.18 22.39 1.58
CA GLY A 100 -8.97 21.69 2.85
C GLY A 100 -8.68 20.20 2.68
N ASN A 101 -8.54 19.71 1.44
CA ASN A 101 -8.33 18.29 1.17
C ASN A 101 -6.86 17.91 1.31
N PHE A 102 -6.60 16.74 1.87
CA PHE A 102 -5.28 16.13 1.90
C PHE A 102 -5.36 14.64 1.53
N HIS A 103 -4.25 14.11 1.01
CA HIS A 103 -4.08 12.70 0.71
C HIS A 103 -2.62 12.32 0.88
N LEU A 104 -2.34 11.20 1.56
CA LEU A 104 -1.04 10.56 1.55
C LEU A 104 -0.98 9.63 0.34
N ALA A 105 -0.14 9.99 -0.64
CA ALA A 105 0.07 9.19 -1.83
C ALA A 105 0.60 7.79 -1.49
N ARG A 106 0.40 6.84 -2.41
CA ARG A 106 0.95 5.48 -2.28
C ARG A 106 2.45 5.54 -1.99
N GLY A 107 2.88 4.79 -0.98
CA GLY A 107 4.29 4.72 -0.58
C GLY A 107 4.82 5.96 0.15
N ALA A 108 4.02 7.02 0.31
CA ALA A 108 4.41 8.19 1.10
C ALA A 108 4.44 7.90 2.60
N PHE A 109 3.79 6.81 3.03
CA PHE A 109 3.80 6.36 4.41
C PHE A 109 3.80 4.83 4.47
N ASP A 110 4.82 4.28 5.12
CA ASP A 110 4.91 2.88 5.49
C ASP A 110 4.89 2.79 7.03
N PRO A 111 3.74 2.66 7.71
CA PRO A 111 3.60 2.46 9.16
C PRO A 111 4.14 1.14 9.71
#